data_AF-A0A970WE44-F1
#
_entry.id   AF-A0A970WE44-F1
#
_cell.length_a   1.000
_cell.length_b   1.000
_cell.length_c   1.000
_cell.angle_alpha   90.00
_cell.angle_beta   90.00
_cell.angle_gamma   90.00
#
_symmetry.space_group_name_H-M   'P 1'
#
loop_
_entity.id
_entity.type
_entity.pdbx_description
1 polymer ?
#
loop_
_entity_poly.entity_id
_entity_poly.type
_entity_poly.pdbx_seq_one_letter_code
_entity_poly.pdbx_strand_id
1 'polypeptide(L)'
;NGSSTGGNNYRGYPAYSTLYDSTQSFYHYVRGFHSVTAAGSKNAPSRDRAYLYDSPGADTFDEAFWEEDKYQGGSLTDTGDSYELSIKYFDYVYARSTDSGPGDTIAVENERLLAYRLLRMGTW
;
A
#
# COMPACT_ATOMS: atom_id res chain seq x y z
N ASN A 1 -2.17 -0.75 12.87
CA ASN A 1 -2.49 -2.15 12.51
C ASN A 1 -3.98 -2.28 12.28
N GLY A 2 -4.39 -3.14 11.35
CA GLY A 2 -5.78 -3.47 11.08
C GLY A 2 -6.31 -4.60 11.99
N SER A 3 -7.55 -5.02 11.73
CA SER A 3 -8.15 -6.18 12.38
C SER A 3 -7.45 -7.47 11.94
N SER A 4 -7.21 -8.36 12.90
CA SER A 4 -6.69 -9.71 12.63
C SER A 4 -7.72 -10.65 11.98
N THR A 5 -9.01 -10.32 12.03
CA THR A 5 -10.08 -11.08 11.36
C THR A 5 -10.21 -10.74 9.88
N GLY A 6 -9.49 -9.73 9.41
CA GLY A 6 -9.49 -9.26 8.03
C GLY A 6 -10.66 -8.35 7.68
N GLY A 7 -10.82 -8.06 6.38
CA GLY A 7 -11.74 -7.06 5.88
C GLY A 7 -11.23 -5.62 6.01
N ASN A 8 -9.92 -5.46 6.18
CA ASN A 8 -9.22 -4.18 6.29
C ASN A 8 -9.27 -3.41 4.97
N ASN A 9 -9.48 -2.10 5.07
CA ASN A 9 -9.45 -1.16 3.97
C ASN A 9 -8.50 -0.04 4.34
N TYR A 10 -7.31 -0.06 3.74
CA TYR A 10 -6.31 0.98 3.87
C TYR A 10 -6.37 1.93 2.69
N ARG A 11 -6.32 3.24 2.95
CA ARG A 11 -6.09 4.27 1.92
C ARG A 11 -4.95 5.14 2.39
N GLY A 12 -3.82 5.08 1.69
CA GLY A 12 -2.67 5.93 1.94
C GLY A 12 -2.59 7.03 0.88
N TYR A 13 -2.51 8.27 1.34
CA TYR A 13 -2.23 9.45 0.52
C TYR A 13 -0.95 10.11 1.06
N PRO A 14 -0.21 10.87 0.24
CA PRO A 14 1.03 11.52 0.68
C PRO A 14 0.87 12.36 1.96
N ALA A 15 -0.29 13.01 2.13
CA ALA A 15 -0.54 13.89 3.28
C ALA A 15 -1.21 13.19 4.49
N TYR A 16 -1.89 12.07 4.29
CA TYR A 16 -2.68 11.39 5.32
C TYR A 16 -3.05 9.96 4.93
N SER A 17 -3.37 9.14 5.92
CA SER A 17 -3.87 7.78 5.67
C SER A 17 -5.05 7.41 6.56
N THR A 18 -5.87 6.49 6.05
CA THR A 18 -7.00 5.89 6.78
C THR A 18 -6.91 4.38 6.78
N LEU A 19 -7.25 3.75 7.90
CA LEU A 19 -7.40 2.29 8.01
C LEU A 19 -8.65 1.98 8.84
N TYR A 20 -9.49 1.10 8.31
CA TYR A 20 -10.70 0.61 8.98
C TYR A 20 -11.01 -0.81 8.51
N ASP A 21 -11.77 -1.57 9.28
CA ASP A 21 -12.29 -2.87 8.85
C ASP A 21 -13.71 -2.76 8.29
N SER A 22 -14.18 -3.83 7.65
CA SER A 22 -15.51 -3.90 7.05
C SER A 22 -16.64 -3.76 8.08
N THR A 23 -16.37 -4.10 9.35
CA THR A 23 -17.34 -3.99 10.44
C THR A 23 -17.35 -2.61 11.12
N GLN A 24 -16.41 -1.73 10.75
CA GLN A 24 -16.19 -0.42 11.37
C GLN A 24 -15.95 -0.50 12.88
N SER A 25 -15.28 -1.57 13.32
CA SER A 25 -14.90 -1.77 14.73
C SER A 25 -13.82 -0.77 15.17
N PHE A 26 -13.06 -0.23 14.23
CA PHE A 26 -12.12 0.85 14.45
C PHE A 26 -12.03 1.76 13.21
N TYR A 27 -11.49 2.96 13.43
CA TYR A 27 -11.11 3.88 12.38
C TYR A 27 -9.83 4.61 12.79
N HIS A 28 -8.75 4.38 12.04
CA HIS A 28 -7.52 5.13 12.18
C HIS A 28 -7.46 6.22 11.11
N TYR A 29 -7.13 7.43 11.54
CA TYR A 29 -6.79 8.55 10.68
C TYR A 29 -5.48 9.14 11.16
N VAL A 30 -4.47 9.15 10.29
CA VAL A 30 -3.13 9.66 10.59
C VAL A 30 -2.75 10.71 9.56
N ARG A 31 -2.05 11.76 9.98
CA ARG A 31 -1.62 12.87 9.11
C ARG A 31 -0.35 13.50 9.64
N GLY A 32 0.43 14.12 8.74
CA GLY A 32 1.64 14.87 9.10
C GLY A 32 2.85 14.00 9.46
N PHE A 33 2.79 12.71 9.17
CA PHE A 33 3.94 11.81 9.26
C PHE A 33 4.60 11.71 7.90
N HIS A 34 5.92 11.62 7.89
CA HIS A 34 6.69 11.33 6.68
C HIS A 34 6.45 9.89 6.21
N SER A 35 6.51 8.91 7.11
CA SER A 35 6.30 7.50 6.79
C SER A 35 5.12 6.90 7.55
N VAL A 36 4.29 6.12 6.86
CA VAL A 36 3.16 5.37 7.43
C VAL A 36 3.18 3.93 6.94
N THR A 37 3.30 2.99 7.88
CA THR A 37 3.12 1.57 7.59
C THR A 37 1.74 1.09 8.04
N ALA A 38 0.97 0.51 7.11
CA ALA A 38 -0.26 -0.19 7.42
C ALA A 38 -0.06 -1.71 7.34
N ALA A 39 -0.61 -2.43 8.32
CA ALA A 39 -0.62 -3.88 8.32
C ALA A 39 -2.07 -4.39 8.28
N GLY A 40 -2.38 -5.25 7.31
CA GLY A 40 -3.61 -6.03 7.24
C GLY A 40 -3.52 -7.30 8.10
N SER A 41 -4.28 -8.32 7.72
CA SER A 41 -4.39 -9.59 8.42
C SER A 41 -3.52 -10.66 7.74
N LYS A 42 -2.51 -11.14 8.46
CA LYS A 42 -1.58 -12.15 7.93
C LYS A 42 -2.23 -13.51 7.65
N ASN A 43 -3.10 -13.95 8.57
CA ASN A 43 -3.57 -15.34 8.63
C ASN A 43 -5.06 -15.52 8.33
N ALA A 44 -5.77 -14.46 7.94
CA ALA A 44 -7.20 -14.54 7.64
C ALA A 44 -7.41 -14.67 6.12
N PRO A 45 -8.33 -15.54 5.65
CA PRO A 45 -8.71 -15.64 4.23
C PRO A 45 -9.59 -14.44 3.87
N SER A 46 -9.02 -13.26 3.97
CA SER A 46 -9.76 -12.02 3.91
C SER A 46 -9.56 -11.35 2.55
N ARG A 47 -10.24 -10.22 2.36
CA ARG A 47 -10.09 -9.41 1.16
C ARG A 47 -9.57 -8.05 1.60
N ASP A 48 -8.45 -8.07 2.32
CA ASP A 48 -7.78 -6.87 2.76
C ASP A 48 -7.31 -6.09 1.55
N ARG A 49 -7.66 -4.81 1.52
CA ARG A 49 -7.40 -3.92 0.39
C ARG A 49 -6.58 -2.73 0.84
N ALA A 50 -5.44 -2.54 0.19
CA ALA A 50 -4.65 -1.33 0.27
C ALA A 50 -4.81 -0.52 -1.01
N TYR A 51 -5.10 0.77 -0.87
CA TYR A 51 -5.08 1.73 -1.95
C TYR A 51 -3.97 2.74 -1.66
N LEU A 52 -2.94 2.74 -2.49
CA LEU A 52 -1.83 3.67 -2.41
C LEU A 52 -2.00 4.69 -3.52
N TYR A 53 -2.13 5.96 -3.14
CA TYR A 53 -2.21 7.09 -4.05
C TYR A 53 -0.84 7.77 -4.03
N ASP A 54 -0.28 8.00 -5.21
CA ASP A 54 0.95 8.75 -5.40
C ASP A 54 0.79 10.24 -5.07
N SER A 55 1.90 10.96 -5.18
CA SER A 55 1.93 12.41 -5.26
C SER A 55 2.01 12.88 -6.72
N PRO A 56 1.81 14.18 -6.99
CA PRO A 56 2.19 14.73 -8.28
C PRO A 56 3.71 14.63 -8.47
N GLY A 57 4.16 14.07 -9.59
CA GLY A 57 5.59 13.97 -9.88
C GLY A 57 6.03 12.58 -10.32
N ALA A 58 7.06 12.09 -9.67
CA ALA A 58 7.69 10.83 -10.03
C ALA A 58 7.77 9.96 -8.77
N ASP A 59 6.92 8.94 -8.74
CA ASP A 59 6.70 8.11 -7.57
C ASP A 59 7.00 6.64 -7.90
N THR A 60 7.63 5.95 -6.97
CA THR A 60 8.03 4.55 -7.14
C THR A 60 7.31 3.67 -6.15
N PHE A 61 6.59 2.67 -6.65
CA PHE A 61 6.14 1.55 -5.84
C PHE A 61 7.12 0.39 -5.97
N ASP A 62 7.60 -0.11 -4.84
CA ASP A 62 8.52 -1.25 -4.78
C ASP A 62 7.99 -2.35 -3.84
N GLU A 63 8.48 -3.56 -4.03
CA GLU A 63 8.22 -4.71 -3.17
C GLU A 63 8.98 -4.61 -1.85
N ALA A 64 8.35 -5.00 -0.74
CA ALA A 64 8.91 -4.85 0.59
C ALA A 64 8.56 -6.03 1.50
N PHE A 65 9.31 -6.14 2.60
CA PHE A 65 9.11 -7.13 3.67
C PHE A 65 9.21 -8.59 3.20
N TRP A 66 10.43 -9.05 2.86
CA TRP A 66 10.69 -10.44 2.50
C TRP A 66 10.53 -11.40 3.69
N GLU A 67 9.49 -12.23 3.67
CA GLU A 67 9.21 -13.27 4.67
C GLU A 67 8.52 -14.45 4.00
N GLU A 68 8.82 -15.67 4.45
CA GLU A 68 8.16 -16.90 3.94
C GLU A 68 8.30 -17.05 2.42
N ASP A 69 9.51 -16.75 1.91
CA ASP A 69 9.89 -16.79 0.50
C ASP A 69 9.04 -15.90 -0.44
N LYS A 70 8.45 -14.85 0.13
CA LYS A 70 7.63 -13.85 -0.57
C LYS A 70 7.83 -12.44 -0.01
N TYR A 71 7.57 -11.43 -0.82
CA TYR A 71 7.35 -10.06 -0.36
C TYR A 71 5.93 -9.93 0.20
N GLN A 72 5.84 -9.71 1.50
CA GLN A 72 4.57 -9.60 2.23
C GLN A 72 3.90 -8.24 2.07
N GLY A 73 4.54 -7.32 1.35
CA GLY A 73 4.02 -5.99 1.14
C GLY A 73 4.84 -5.17 0.14
N GLY A 74 4.68 -3.86 0.20
CA GLY A 74 5.36 -2.92 -0.69
C GLY A 74 5.39 -1.52 -0.10
N SER A 75 6.16 -0.64 -0.71
CA SER A 75 6.28 0.77 -0.32
C SER A 75 6.10 1.68 -1.52
N LEU A 76 5.42 2.81 -1.33
CA LEU A 76 5.28 3.87 -2.32
C LEU A 76 5.97 5.14 -1.80
N THR A 77 6.90 5.68 -2.57
CA THR A 77 7.72 6.86 -2.23
C THR A 77 7.85 7.78 -3.43
N ASP A 78 8.01 9.08 -3.22
CA ASP A 78 8.38 10.02 -4.30
C ASP A 78 9.91 10.20 -4.43
N THR A 79 10.35 10.71 -5.58
CA THR A 79 11.76 11.03 -5.83
C THR A 79 12.34 12.04 -4.83
N GLY A 80 11.49 12.87 -4.23
CA GLY A 80 11.87 13.86 -3.22
C GLY A 80 12.00 13.31 -1.80
N ASP A 81 11.64 12.04 -1.57
CA ASP A 81 11.54 11.43 -0.24
C ASP A 81 10.71 12.31 0.72
N SER A 82 9.63 12.88 0.20
CA SER A 82 8.72 13.71 0.97
C SER A 82 7.74 12.86 1.76
N TYR A 83 7.42 11.65 1.27
CA TYR A 83 6.57 10.70 1.96
C TYR A 83 6.92 9.23 1.67
N GLU A 84 6.50 8.35 2.57
CA GLU A 84 6.53 6.91 2.37
C GLU A 84 5.22 6.27 2.85
N LEU A 85 4.61 5.47 1.98
CA LEU A 85 3.45 4.64 2.30
C LEU A 85 3.79 3.17 2.15
N SER A 86 4.04 2.49 3.27
CA SER A 86 4.29 1.06 3.27
C SER A 86 3.04 0.26 3.65
N ILE A 87 2.88 -0.91 3.04
CA ILE A 87 1.82 -1.85 3.36
C ILE A 87 2.40 -3.23 3.62
N LYS A 88 1.70 -4.02 4.44
CA LYS A 88 2.05 -5.42 4.71
C LYS A 88 0.80 -6.25 4.98
N TYR A 89 0.78 -7.51 4.53
CA TYR A 89 -0.31 -8.47 4.74
C TYR A 89 -1.67 -8.00 4.20
N PHE A 90 -1.68 -7.34 3.04
CA PHE A 90 -2.90 -7.05 2.29
C PHE A 90 -3.03 -8.02 1.14
N ASP A 91 -4.23 -8.49 0.82
CA ASP A 91 -4.45 -9.43 -0.29
C ASP A 91 -4.44 -8.73 -1.65
N TYR A 92 -4.95 -7.50 -1.69
CA TYR A 92 -5.04 -6.68 -2.90
C TYR A 92 -4.41 -5.32 -2.65
N VAL A 93 -3.43 -4.96 -3.49
CA VAL A 93 -2.73 -3.69 -3.43
C VAL A 93 -3.00 -2.94 -4.72
N TYR A 94 -3.69 -1.82 -4.61
CA TYR A 94 -3.99 -0.93 -5.72
C TYR A 94 -2.96 0.21 -5.68
N ALA A 95 -1.96 0.13 -6.54
CA ALA A 95 -1.06 1.25 -6.82
C ALA A 95 -1.79 2.18 -7.80
N ARG A 96 -2.13 3.39 -7.34
CA ARG A 96 -2.91 4.37 -8.09
C ARG A 96 -2.06 5.60 -8.39
N SER A 97 -1.64 5.70 -9.64
CA SER A 97 -1.09 6.93 -10.17
C SER A 97 -2.23 7.93 -10.34
N THR A 98 -2.05 9.14 -9.82
CA THR A 98 -3.08 10.20 -9.81
C THR A 98 -2.81 11.29 -10.83
N ASP A 99 -1.60 11.31 -11.41
CA ASP A 99 -1.27 12.17 -12.53
C ASP A 99 -1.08 11.38 -13.84
N SER A 100 -0.82 12.10 -14.94
CA SER A 100 -0.61 11.50 -16.26
C SER A 100 0.85 11.64 -16.73
N GLY A 101 1.75 11.94 -15.80
CA GLY A 101 3.17 12.16 -16.06
C GLY A 101 3.90 10.85 -16.31
N PRO A 102 5.03 10.86 -17.03
CA PRO A 102 5.86 9.68 -17.27
C PRO A 102 6.84 9.39 -16.10
N GLY A 103 6.57 9.89 -14.89
CA GLY A 103 7.49 9.86 -13.77
C GLY A 103 7.33 8.65 -12.85
N ASP A 104 6.13 8.05 -12.84
CA ASP A 104 5.83 6.96 -11.92
C ASP A 104 6.45 5.65 -12.38
N THR A 105 6.72 4.76 -11.44
CA THR A 105 7.33 3.46 -11.72
C THR A 105 6.84 2.40 -10.75
N ILE A 106 6.53 1.22 -11.28
CA ILE A 106 6.40 -0.02 -10.49
C ILE A 106 7.72 -0.78 -10.60
N ALA A 107 8.53 -0.73 -9.55
CA ALA A 107 9.86 -1.33 -9.48
C ALA A 107 9.87 -2.81 -9.03
N VAL A 108 8.74 -3.50 -9.15
CA VAL A 108 8.59 -4.93 -8.81
C VAL A 108 9.35 -5.80 -9.81
N GLU A 109 10.40 -6.47 -9.37
CA GLU A 109 11.24 -7.31 -10.24
C GLU A 109 10.52 -8.59 -10.67
N ASN A 110 9.75 -9.19 -9.76
CA ASN A 110 9.05 -10.45 -10.02
C ASN A 110 7.75 -10.56 -9.24
N GLU A 111 6.63 -10.28 -9.91
CA GLU A 111 5.30 -10.40 -9.31
C GLU A 111 4.98 -11.78 -8.72
N ARG A 112 5.64 -12.85 -9.20
CA ARG A 112 5.46 -14.19 -8.60
C ARG A 112 6.00 -14.28 -7.19
N LEU A 113 6.81 -13.33 -6.74
CA LEU A 113 7.33 -13.26 -5.39
C LEU A 113 6.46 -12.41 -4.47
N LEU A 114 5.41 -11.76 -4.97
CA LEU A 114 4.47 -11.03 -4.12
C LEU A 114 3.53 -12.02 -3.42
N ALA A 115 3.26 -11.77 -2.13
CA ALA A 115 2.23 -12.46 -1.37
C ALA A 115 0.80 -11.91 -1.65
N TYR A 116 0.71 -10.86 -2.46
CA TYR A 116 -0.49 -10.11 -2.74
C TYR A 116 -0.70 -9.93 -4.24
N ARG A 117 -1.93 -9.60 -4.63
CA ARG A 117 -2.23 -9.19 -5.99
C ARG A 117 -1.97 -7.70 -6.15
N LEU A 118 -0.98 -7.34 -6.95
CA LEU A 118 -0.75 -5.96 -7.37
C LEU A 118 -1.71 -5.58 -8.50
N LEU A 119 -2.39 -4.45 -8.35
CA LEU A 119 -3.27 -3.85 -9.35
C LEU A 119 -2.77 -2.44 -9.65
N ARG A 120 -2.43 -2.20 -10.91
CA ARG A 120 -1.96 -0.91 -11.40
C ARG A 120 -3.14 -0.12 -11.92
N MET A 121 -3.29 1.11 -11.43
CA MET A 121 -4.33 2.04 -11.85
C MET A 121 -3.66 3.35 -12.24
N GLY A 122 -4.02 3.90 -13.40
CA GLY A 122 -3.34 5.10 -13.94
C GLY A 122 -2.14 4.73 -14.82
N THR A 123 -1.28 5.71 -15.05
CA THR A 123 -0.04 5.58 -15.84
C THR A 123 1.14 5.32 -14.91
N TRP A 124 1.92 4.26 -15.20
CA TRP A 124 3.09 3.81 -14.45
C TRP A 124 4.19 3.39 -15.43
#